data_AF-A0A3M0K5J6-F1
#
_entry.id   AF-A0A3M0K5J6-F1
#
_cell.length_a   1.000
_cell.length_b   1.000
_cell.length_c   1.000
_cell.angle_alpha   90.00
_cell.angle_beta   90.00
_cell.angle_gamma   90.00
#
_symmetry.space_group_name_H-M   'P 1'
#
loop_
_entity.id
_entity.type
_entity.pdbx_description
1 polymer ?
#
loop_
_entity_poly.entity_id
_entity_poly.type
_entity_poly.pdbx_seq_one_letter_code
_entity_poly.pdbx_strand_id
1 'polypeptide(L)'
;MAETAVCLGTFTAVKTLWEVRIHKINEELQKEKEFRQRSAGRLLLLWEERAALAKLKEKVINEGGRAILRIEEEEWKTLPSCLLKLIHLQEWQLHRTNLQKIPQFIGRFHNLVVLDLSRNSIENVPKEIGQLTSLQELLLSYNRIKSVPKEISNCISLERLELAVNRSICDLPPQLSDLKKLSHIDLCMNQFTAIPSALLNMPSLEWLDMGGNKLQELPDAIDRFVNFRDNPLELEVTLPPCENTDEEEQQEMFGIDFMHVYIQESLKKTGMAFLSVLISPQYSEEDK
;
A
#
# COMPACT_ATOMS: atom_id res chain seq x y z
N MET A 1 -60.71 -1.69 76.86
CA MET A 1 -59.65 -1.90 75.84
C MET A 1 -60.33 -2.25 74.54
N ALA A 2 -60.40 -1.32 73.59
CA ALA A 2 -60.84 -1.56 72.23
C ALA A 2 -59.83 -0.82 71.34
N GLU A 3 -58.96 -1.59 70.70
CA GLU A 3 -57.87 -1.10 69.89
C GLU A 3 -58.39 -0.34 68.66
N THR A 4 -57.71 0.77 68.38
CA THR A 4 -57.81 1.56 67.18
C THR A 4 -57.41 0.72 65.96
N ALA A 5 -58.38 0.02 65.35
CA ALA A 5 -58.26 -0.56 64.02
C ALA A 5 -58.34 0.56 62.97
N VAL A 6 -57.28 1.36 62.90
CA VAL A 6 -57.09 2.41 61.90
C VAL A 6 -56.88 1.75 60.55
N CYS A 7 -57.50 2.33 59.51
CA CYS A 7 -57.55 1.87 58.12
C CYS A 7 -56.16 1.64 57.48
N LEU A 8 -55.49 0.56 57.85
CA LEU A 8 -54.19 0.16 57.29
C LEU A 8 -54.30 -0.13 55.78
N GLY A 9 -55.45 -0.65 55.34
CA GLY A 9 -55.68 -1.08 53.95
C GLY A 9 -55.80 0.06 52.93
N THR A 10 -56.35 1.22 53.32
CA THR A 10 -56.48 2.37 52.40
C THR A 10 -55.15 3.13 52.28
N PHE A 11 -54.41 3.26 53.37
CA PHE A 11 -53.08 3.87 53.36
C PHE A 11 -52.06 3.06 52.55
N THR A 12 -52.07 1.73 52.69
CA THR A 12 -51.20 0.86 51.87
C THR A 12 -51.56 0.91 50.39
N ALA A 13 -52.85 0.91 50.03
CA ALA A 13 -53.28 1.03 48.63
C ALA A 13 -52.90 2.39 48.00
N VAL A 14 -53.03 3.49 48.75
CA VAL A 14 -52.60 4.82 48.27
C VAL A 14 -51.08 4.91 48.15
N LYS A 15 -50.35 4.32 49.11
CA LYS A 15 -48.88 4.24 49.08
C LYS A 15 -48.38 3.46 47.86
N THR A 16 -48.95 2.28 47.57
CA THR A 16 -48.55 1.48 46.41
C THR A 16 -48.87 2.18 45.09
N LEU A 17 -50.03 2.85 44.98
CA LEU A 17 -50.36 3.70 43.82
C LEU A 17 -49.37 4.84 43.62
N TRP A 18 -48.94 5.49 44.70
CA TRP A 18 -47.93 6.53 44.66
C TRP A 18 -46.55 5.99 44.25
N GLU A 19 -46.14 4.84 44.79
CA GLU A 19 -44.88 4.19 44.43
C GLU A 19 -44.83 3.80 42.95
N VAL A 20 -45.91 3.23 42.41
CA VAL A 20 -46.04 2.92 40.97
C VAL A 20 -45.93 4.19 40.12
N ARG A 21 -46.56 5.29 40.55
CA ARG A 21 -46.53 6.57 39.84
C ARG A 21 -45.13 7.20 39.85
N ILE A 22 -44.44 7.15 40.99
CA ILE A 22 -43.04 7.60 41.12
C ILE A 22 -42.13 6.76 40.22
N HIS A 23 -42.32 5.44 40.22
CA HIS A 23 -41.53 4.55 39.37
C HIS A 23 -41.70 4.88 37.89
N LYS A 24 -42.95 5.05 37.43
CA LYS A 24 -43.26 5.44 36.05
C LYS A 24 -42.63 6.78 35.65
N ILE A 25 -42.70 7.79 36.53
CA ILE A 25 -42.09 9.11 36.29
C ILE A 25 -40.57 8.99 36.18
N ASN A 26 -39.94 8.17 37.02
CA ASN A 26 -38.49 7.96 36.98
C ASN A 26 -38.05 7.22 35.70
N GLU A 27 -38.83 6.25 35.21
CA GLU A 27 -38.59 5.58 33.93
C GLU A 27 -38.71 6.55 32.74
N GLU A 28 -39.74 7.40 32.72
CA GLU A 28 -39.92 8.42 31.68
C GLU A 28 -38.77 9.43 31.67
N LEU A 29 -38.34 9.89 32.86
CA LEU A 29 -37.20 10.80 33.00
C LEU A 29 -35.89 10.16 32.51
N GLN A 30 -35.68 8.86 32.74
CA GLN A 30 -34.52 8.15 32.21
C GLN A 30 -34.56 8.07 30.68
N LYS A 31 -35.71 7.70 30.10
CA LYS A 31 -35.89 7.68 28.64
C LYS A 31 -35.62 9.06 28.02
N GLU A 32 -36.06 10.13 28.65
CA GLU A 32 -35.81 11.50 28.18
C GLU A 32 -34.33 11.90 28.30
N LYS A 33 -33.64 11.52 29.38
CA LYS A 33 -32.19 11.74 29.54
C LYS A 33 -31.39 10.99 28.49
N GLU A 34 -31.70 9.71 28.26
CA GLU A 34 -31.08 8.91 27.21
C GLU A 34 -31.33 9.51 25.83
N PHE A 35 -32.56 9.96 25.54
CA PHE A 35 -32.88 10.62 24.29
C PHE A 35 -32.11 11.92 24.10
N ARG A 36 -32.01 12.77 25.14
CA ARG A 36 -31.21 14.00 25.12
C ARG A 36 -29.73 13.71 24.95
N GLN A 37 -29.19 12.68 25.60
CA GLN A 37 -27.79 12.29 25.49
C GLN A 37 -27.48 11.74 24.10
N ARG A 38 -28.37 10.91 23.53
CA ARG A 38 -28.26 10.45 22.13
C ARG A 38 -28.35 11.62 21.15
N SER A 39 -29.24 12.57 21.40
CA SER A 39 -29.40 13.77 20.57
C SER A 39 -28.18 14.69 20.65
N ALA A 40 -27.64 14.91 21.85
CA ALA A 40 -26.42 15.67 22.07
C ALA A 40 -25.20 14.99 21.42
N GLY A 41 -25.09 13.66 21.52
CA GLY A 41 -24.05 12.88 20.83
C GLY A 41 -24.16 12.98 19.30
N ARG A 42 -25.39 12.95 18.76
CA ARG A 42 -25.63 13.15 17.33
C ARG A 42 -25.23 14.56 16.87
N LEU A 43 -25.54 15.58 17.67
CA LEU A 43 -25.12 16.95 17.39
C LEU A 43 -23.59 17.03 17.41
N LEU A 44 -22.92 16.50 18.44
CA LEU A 44 -21.46 16.51 18.54
C LEU A 44 -20.80 15.89 17.29
N LEU A 45 -21.27 14.72 16.86
CA LEU A 45 -20.78 14.07 15.63
C LEU A 45 -20.94 14.97 14.40
N LEU A 46 -22.09 15.64 14.25
CA LEU A 46 -22.33 16.57 13.15
C LEU A 46 -21.43 17.80 13.21
N TRP A 47 -21.08 18.28 14.41
CA TRP A 47 -20.14 19.37 14.60
C TRP A 47 -18.71 18.94 14.24
N GLU A 48 -18.28 17.76 14.67
CA GLU A 48 -16.97 17.18 14.29
C GLU A 48 -16.86 16.98 12.78
N GLU A 49 -17.88 16.41 12.13
CA GLU A 49 -17.91 16.26 10.67
C GLU A 49 -17.86 17.61 9.94
N ARG A 50 -18.54 18.64 10.46
CA ARG A 50 -18.50 20.00 9.89
C ARG A 50 -17.13 20.64 10.06
N ALA A 51 -16.52 20.52 11.23
CA ALA A 51 -15.19 21.04 11.51
C ALA A 51 -14.13 20.34 10.63
N ALA A 52 -14.18 19.01 10.54
CA ALA A 52 -13.30 18.24 9.66
C ALA A 52 -13.47 18.63 8.19
N LEU A 53 -14.71 18.79 7.72
CA LEU A 53 -14.98 19.24 6.35
C LEU A 53 -14.42 20.64 6.07
N ALA A 54 -14.54 21.56 7.02
CA ALA A 54 -13.99 22.91 6.88
C ALA A 54 -12.47 22.86 6.71
N LYS A 55 -11.77 22.11 7.57
CA LYS A 55 -10.32 21.88 7.45
C LYS A 55 -9.95 21.25 6.12
N LEU A 56 -10.66 20.21 5.69
CA LEU A 56 -10.38 19.53 4.42
C LEU A 56 -10.52 20.48 3.23
N LYS A 57 -11.52 21.37 3.24
CA LYS A 57 -11.70 22.35 2.16
C LYS A 57 -10.54 23.34 2.05
N GLU A 58 -9.94 23.73 3.17
CA GLU A 58 -8.76 24.62 3.18
C GLU A 58 -7.52 23.94 2.57
N LYS A 59 -7.48 22.61 2.63
CA LYS A 59 -6.40 21.78 2.06
C LYS A 59 -6.63 21.42 0.58
N VAL A 60 -7.75 21.83 -0.02
CA VAL A 60 -8.01 21.65 -1.45
C VAL A 60 -7.42 22.81 -2.22
N ILE A 61 -6.53 22.49 -3.15
CA ILE A 61 -5.91 23.44 -4.08
C ILE A 61 -6.32 23.11 -5.50
N ASN A 62 -6.36 24.13 -6.36
CA ASN A 62 -6.60 23.95 -7.78
C ASN A 62 -5.31 24.24 -8.55
N GLU A 63 -4.65 23.21 -9.06
CA GLU A 63 -3.42 23.33 -9.85
C GLU A 63 -3.64 22.70 -11.23
N GLY A 64 -3.33 23.44 -12.30
CA GLY A 64 -3.45 22.93 -13.67
C GLY A 64 -4.87 22.51 -14.09
N GLY A 65 -5.91 23.09 -13.46
CA GLY A 65 -7.30 22.70 -13.69
C GLY A 65 -7.76 21.46 -12.94
N ARG A 66 -6.89 20.85 -12.12
CA ARG A 66 -7.23 19.73 -11.25
C ARG A 66 -7.52 20.18 -9.83
N ALA A 67 -8.55 19.58 -9.23
CA ALA A 67 -8.83 19.74 -7.80
C ALA A 67 -8.00 18.72 -7.00
N ILE A 68 -7.02 19.21 -6.27
CA ILE A 68 -6.02 18.43 -5.55
C ILE A 68 -6.26 18.57 -4.04
N LEU A 69 -6.40 17.46 -3.35
CA LEU A 69 -6.38 17.42 -1.89
C LEU A 69 -4.96 17.15 -1.42
N ARG A 70 -4.29 18.16 -0.86
CA ARG A 70 -2.94 18.03 -0.31
C ARG A 70 -3.00 18.07 1.21
N ILE A 71 -2.68 16.94 1.85
CA ILE A 71 -2.61 16.85 3.31
C ILE A 71 -1.16 16.53 3.67
N GLU A 72 -0.54 17.49 4.34
CA GLU A 72 0.81 17.37 4.91
C GLU A 72 0.68 17.34 6.43
N GLU A 73 1.60 16.61 7.08
CA GLU A 73 1.69 16.44 8.54
C GLU A 73 0.55 15.61 9.18
N GLU A 74 0.78 15.14 10.41
CA GLU A 74 -0.05 14.14 11.10
C GLU A 74 -1.38 14.68 11.63
N GLU A 75 -2.35 14.96 10.75
CA GLU A 75 -3.69 15.39 11.18
C GLU A 75 -4.72 14.24 11.29
N TRP A 76 -4.67 13.22 10.41
CA TRP A 76 -5.68 12.15 10.37
C TRP A 76 -5.10 10.74 10.24
N LYS A 77 -5.26 9.92 11.29
CA LYS A 77 -4.99 8.46 11.22
C LYS A 77 -6.00 7.71 10.35
N THR A 78 -7.21 8.27 10.22
CA THR A 78 -8.31 7.76 9.41
C THR A 78 -9.03 8.94 8.76
N LEU A 79 -9.26 8.88 7.45
CA LEU A 79 -9.97 9.94 6.74
C LEU A 79 -11.47 9.95 7.08
N PRO A 80 -12.07 11.12 7.37
CA PRO A 80 -13.47 11.21 7.76
C PRO A 80 -14.43 11.05 6.57
N SER A 81 -15.61 10.51 6.84
CA SER A 81 -16.74 10.32 5.88
C SER A 81 -17.16 11.60 5.17
N CYS A 82 -17.01 12.76 5.83
CA CYS A 82 -17.37 14.06 5.25
C CYS A 82 -16.62 14.40 3.96
N LEU A 83 -15.49 13.72 3.69
CA LEU A 83 -14.73 13.84 2.44
C LEU A 83 -15.58 13.48 1.20
N LEU A 84 -16.62 12.67 1.36
CA LEU A 84 -17.63 12.38 0.33
C LEU A 84 -18.35 13.63 -0.21
N LYS A 85 -18.25 14.78 0.46
CA LYS A 85 -18.77 16.05 -0.06
C LYS A 85 -17.84 16.68 -1.11
N LEU A 86 -16.63 16.14 -1.28
CA LEU A 86 -15.59 16.60 -2.20
C LEU A 86 -15.31 15.59 -3.33
N ILE A 87 -16.34 14.86 -3.79
CA ILE A 87 -16.24 13.83 -4.86
C ILE A 87 -15.72 14.34 -6.22
N HIS A 88 -15.59 15.66 -6.39
CA HIS A 88 -15.02 16.29 -7.57
C HIS A 88 -13.49 16.31 -7.57
N LEU A 89 -12.84 15.91 -6.47
CA LEU A 89 -11.39 15.82 -6.39
C LEU A 89 -10.84 14.85 -7.43
N GLN A 90 -9.75 15.26 -8.07
CA GLN A 90 -9.06 14.51 -9.11
C GLN A 90 -7.71 13.98 -8.66
N GLU A 91 -7.16 14.53 -7.58
CA GLU A 91 -5.85 14.14 -7.10
C GLU A 91 -5.79 14.19 -5.57
N TRP A 92 -5.27 13.12 -4.97
CA TRP A 92 -5.07 13.01 -3.53
C TRP A 92 -3.56 12.87 -3.29
N GLN A 93 -2.99 13.82 -2.56
CA GLN A 93 -1.58 13.86 -2.16
C GLN A 93 -1.51 13.82 -0.63
N LEU A 94 -1.45 12.63 -0.05
CA LEU A 94 -1.45 12.40 1.40
C LEU A 94 -0.15 11.67 1.78
N HIS A 95 0.95 12.42 1.82
CA HIS A 95 2.27 11.89 2.11
C HIS A 95 2.62 12.09 3.59
N ARG A 96 3.14 11.06 4.28
CA ARG A 96 3.59 11.14 5.69
C ARG A 96 2.50 11.59 6.67
N THR A 97 1.30 11.02 6.55
CA THR A 97 0.15 11.35 7.43
C THR A 97 -0.15 10.29 8.49
N ASN A 98 0.67 9.23 8.58
CA ASN A 98 0.42 8.05 9.43
C ASN A 98 -0.94 7.37 9.18
N LEU A 99 -1.47 7.49 7.95
CA LEU A 99 -2.70 6.85 7.55
C LEU A 99 -2.55 5.32 7.65
N GLN A 100 -3.48 4.66 8.36
CA GLN A 100 -3.41 3.21 8.56
C GLN A 100 -4.27 2.42 7.58
N LYS A 101 -5.32 3.06 7.04
CA LYS A 101 -6.30 2.42 6.18
C LYS A 101 -6.77 3.38 5.11
N ILE A 102 -6.91 2.85 3.90
CA ILE A 102 -7.66 3.52 2.84
C ILE A 102 -9.15 3.29 3.14
N PRO A 103 -9.98 4.34 3.25
CA PRO A 103 -11.40 4.19 3.52
C PRO A 103 -12.12 3.51 2.36
N GLN A 104 -13.07 2.61 2.64
CA GLN A 104 -13.85 1.92 1.58
C GLN A 104 -14.61 2.90 0.69
N PHE A 105 -14.99 4.08 1.20
CA PHE A 105 -15.66 5.09 0.41
C PHE A 105 -14.78 5.71 -0.69
N ILE A 106 -13.48 5.37 -0.76
CA ILE A 106 -12.57 5.81 -1.83
C ILE A 106 -13.16 5.54 -3.22
N GLY A 107 -13.87 4.42 -3.38
CA GLY A 107 -14.47 4.07 -4.67
C GLY A 107 -15.57 5.02 -5.15
N ARG A 108 -16.01 5.99 -4.34
CA ARG A 108 -16.93 7.07 -4.75
C ARG A 108 -16.25 8.21 -5.50
N PHE A 109 -14.91 8.27 -5.51
CA PHE A 109 -14.12 9.31 -6.17
C PHE A 109 -13.82 8.93 -7.63
N HIS A 110 -14.86 8.73 -8.44
CA HIS A 110 -14.72 8.23 -9.83
C HIS A 110 -13.89 9.15 -10.76
N ASN A 111 -13.70 10.42 -10.36
CA ASN A 111 -12.90 11.40 -11.10
C ASN A 111 -11.42 11.41 -10.68
N LEU A 112 -11.03 10.58 -9.71
CA LEU A 112 -9.66 10.52 -9.22
C LEU A 112 -8.75 9.97 -10.31
N VAL A 113 -7.72 10.75 -10.63
CA VAL A 113 -6.68 10.47 -11.64
C VAL A 113 -5.38 10.06 -10.95
N VAL A 114 -5.04 10.68 -9.83
CA VAL A 114 -3.82 10.40 -9.08
C VAL A 114 -4.16 10.16 -7.61
N LEU A 115 -3.69 9.04 -7.07
CA LEU A 115 -3.79 8.68 -5.66
C LEU A 115 -2.40 8.42 -5.10
N ASP A 116 -1.83 9.43 -4.46
CA ASP A 116 -0.58 9.33 -3.72
C ASP A 116 -0.87 9.18 -2.22
N LEU A 117 -0.57 7.98 -1.72
CA LEU A 117 -0.65 7.59 -0.33
C LEU A 117 0.70 7.07 0.16
N SER A 118 1.79 7.48 -0.49
CA SER A 118 3.14 7.05 -0.16
C SER A 118 3.57 7.48 1.25
N ARG A 119 4.47 6.71 1.87
CA ARG A 119 5.01 6.95 3.22
C ARG A 119 3.93 7.06 4.30
N ASN A 120 3.02 6.09 4.36
CA ASN A 120 2.05 5.95 5.44
C ASN A 120 2.25 4.60 6.17
N SER A 121 1.24 4.13 6.90
CA SER A 121 1.24 2.84 7.59
C SER A 121 0.10 1.94 7.10
N ILE A 122 -0.22 2.01 5.80
CA ILE A 122 -1.34 1.28 5.21
C ILE A 122 -0.99 -0.21 5.12
N GLU A 123 -1.85 -1.06 5.66
CA GLU A 123 -1.66 -2.53 5.61
C GLU A 123 -2.42 -3.23 4.48
N ASN A 124 -3.56 -2.66 4.06
CA ASN A 124 -4.44 -3.29 3.09
C ASN A 124 -5.00 -2.26 2.12
N VAL A 125 -5.05 -2.62 0.84
CA VAL A 125 -5.76 -1.87 -0.19
C VAL A 125 -7.18 -2.45 -0.30
N PRO A 126 -8.24 -1.66 -0.12
CA PRO A 126 -9.62 -2.13 -0.20
C PRO A 126 -10.01 -2.47 -1.63
N LYS A 127 -10.90 -3.45 -1.82
CA LYS A 127 -11.41 -3.84 -3.14
C LYS A 127 -12.10 -2.68 -3.89
N GLU A 128 -12.62 -1.71 -3.15
CA GLU A 128 -13.25 -0.50 -3.68
C GLU A 128 -12.29 0.37 -4.50
N ILE A 129 -10.97 0.13 -4.43
CA ILE A 129 -10.00 0.74 -5.35
C ILE A 129 -10.36 0.48 -6.81
N GLY A 130 -10.93 -0.70 -7.11
CA GLY A 130 -11.34 -1.07 -8.47
C GLY A 130 -12.51 -0.26 -9.02
N GLN A 131 -13.12 0.62 -8.23
CA GLN A 131 -14.17 1.55 -8.70
C GLN A 131 -13.57 2.83 -9.32
N LEU A 132 -12.26 3.05 -9.16
CA LEU A 132 -11.55 4.22 -9.68
C LEU A 132 -11.12 4.02 -11.14
N THR A 133 -12.09 3.94 -12.05
CA THR A 133 -11.82 3.64 -13.47
C THR A 133 -11.02 4.73 -14.21
N SER A 134 -10.99 5.95 -13.67
CA SER A 134 -10.22 7.08 -14.20
C SER A 134 -8.80 7.19 -13.62
N LEU A 135 -8.44 6.34 -12.64
CA LEU A 135 -7.16 6.40 -11.96
C LEU A 135 -6.03 6.02 -12.93
N GLN A 136 -5.05 6.90 -13.06
CA GLN A 136 -3.86 6.75 -13.90
C GLN A 136 -2.63 6.41 -13.05
N GLU A 137 -2.51 7.00 -11.87
CA GLU A 137 -1.35 6.79 -11.00
C GLU A 137 -1.79 6.37 -9.59
N LEU A 138 -1.26 5.24 -9.12
CA LEU A 138 -1.45 4.74 -7.77
C LEU A 138 -0.09 4.60 -7.07
N LEU A 139 0.20 5.50 -6.15
CA LEU A 139 1.47 5.56 -5.44
C LEU A 139 1.28 5.10 -3.99
N LEU A 140 1.78 3.91 -3.68
CA LEU A 140 1.61 3.23 -2.40
C LEU A 140 2.96 2.81 -1.79
N SER A 141 4.05 3.36 -2.31
CA SER A 141 5.41 3.11 -1.82
C SER A 141 5.58 3.50 -0.34
N TYR A 142 6.48 2.81 0.36
CA TYR A 142 6.76 3.01 1.79
C TYR A 142 5.51 2.87 2.69
N ASN A 143 4.78 1.77 2.52
CA ASN A 143 3.67 1.38 3.40
C ASN A 143 3.97 0.01 4.05
N ARG A 144 2.93 -0.68 4.53
CA ARG A 144 3.02 -2.03 5.12
C ARG A 144 2.06 -2.99 4.42
N ILE A 145 1.83 -2.78 3.12
CA ILE A 145 0.85 -3.52 2.35
C ILE A 145 1.26 -4.98 2.27
N LYS A 146 0.34 -5.88 2.63
CA LYS A 146 0.57 -7.33 2.61
C LYS A 146 0.20 -7.95 1.28
N SER A 147 -0.86 -7.45 0.64
CA SER A 147 -1.34 -7.97 -0.64
C SER A 147 -2.05 -6.89 -1.44
N VAL A 148 -2.04 -7.06 -2.76
CA VAL A 148 -2.75 -6.22 -3.72
C VAL A 148 -4.06 -6.91 -4.11
N PRO A 149 -5.24 -6.28 -3.97
CA PRO A 149 -6.51 -6.88 -4.33
C PRO A 149 -6.61 -7.05 -5.84
N LYS A 150 -7.22 -8.16 -6.30
CA LYS A 150 -7.44 -8.42 -7.73
C LYS A 150 -8.25 -7.31 -8.42
N GLU A 151 -9.10 -6.61 -7.68
CA GLU A 151 -9.93 -5.51 -8.16
C GLU A 151 -9.13 -4.31 -8.68
N ILE A 152 -7.82 -4.23 -8.38
CA ILE A 152 -6.94 -3.23 -9.02
C ILE A 152 -6.97 -3.32 -10.56
N SER A 153 -7.21 -4.51 -11.11
CA SER A 153 -7.38 -4.75 -12.55
C SER A 153 -8.57 -4.01 -13.17
N ASN A 154 -9.52 -3.55 -12.37
CA ASN A 154 -10.65 -2.74 -12.84
C ASN A 154 -10.29 -1.26 -13.03
N CYS A 155 -9.11 -0.82 -12.58
CA CYS A 155 -8.59 0.53 -12.83
C CYS A 155 -8.06 0.61 -14.27
N ILE A 156 -8.94 0.51 -15.26
CA ILE A 156 -8.60 0.36 -16.69
C ILE A 156 -7.72 1.48 -17.27
N SER A 157 -7.67 2.64 -16.58
CA SER A 157 -6.85 3.79 -16.97
C SER A 157 -5.47 3.80 -16.31
N LEU A 158 -5.14 2.82 -15.46
CA LEU A 158 -3.92 2.82 -14.67
C LEU A 158 -2.69 2.66 -15.57
N GLU A 159 -1.74 3.59 -15.42
CA GLU A 159 -0.52 3.72 -16.20
C GLU A 159 0.73 3.53 -15.32
N ARG A 160 0.64 3.93 -14.04
CA ARG A 160 1.72 3.84 -13.05
C ARG A 160 1.24 3.22 -11.74
N LEU A 161 1.95 2.18 -11.28
CA LEU A 161 1.73 1.53 -10.00
C LEU A 161 3.04 1.46 -9.21
N GLU A 162 3.11 2.15 -8.08
CA GLU A 162 4.27 2.09 -7.20
C GLU A 162 3.93 1.40 -5.87
N LEU A 163 4.65 0.32 -5.58
CA LEU A 163 4.48 -0.52 -4.39
C LEU A 163 5.82 -0.77 -3.70
N ALA A 164 6.82 0.07 -3.94
CA ALA A 164 8.16 -0.08 -3.38
C ALA A 164 8.14 -0.05 -1.84
N VAL A 165 9.07 -0.76 -1.21
CA VAL A 165 9.32 -0.71 0.23
C VAL A 165 8.08 -1.02 1.07
N ASN A 166 7.24 -1.98 0.65
CA ASN A 166 6.13 -2.51 1.45
C ASN A 166 6.52 -3.73 2.30
N ARG A 167 7.70 -4.32 2.04
CA ARG A 167 8.39 -5.35 2.84
C ARG A 167 7.68 -6.69 3.02
N SER A 168 6.42 -6.83 2.64
CA SER A 168 5.62 -8.05 2.83
C SER A 168 4.94 -8.55 1.57
N ILE A 169 4.93 -7.77 0.48
CA ILE A 169 4.34 -8.21 -0.79
C ILE A 169 5.25 -9.28 -1.38
N CYS A 170 4.69 -10.44 -1.71
CA CYS A 170 5.41 -11.55 -2.33
C CYS A 170 4.80 -12.02 -3.67
N ASP A 171 3.60 -11.56 -4.01
CA ASP A 171 2.92 -11.89 -5.26
C ASP A 171 1.96 -10.76 -5.70
N LEU A 172 1.54 -10.79 -6.96
CA LEU A 172 0.54 -9.90 -7.55
C LEU A 172 -0.63 -10.71 -8.11
N PRO A 173 -1.87 -10.18 -8.07
CA PRO A 173 -3.01 -10.89 -8.64
C PRO A 173 -2.82 -11.12 -10.15
N PRO A 174 -3.12 -12.30 -10.69
CA PRO A 174 -2.94 -12.60 -12.11
C PRO A 174 -3.75 -11.67 -13.03
N GLN A 175 -4.88 -11.15 -12.53
CA GLN A 175 -5.71 -10.17 -13.22
C GLN A 175 -5.01 -8.83 -13.48
N LEU A 176 -3.87 -8.55 -12.82
CA LEU A 176 -3.10 -7.33 -13.11
C LEU A 176 -2.67 -7.27 -14.58
N SER A 177 -2.49 -8.42 -15.24
CA SER A 177 -2.20 -8.52 -16.69
C SER A 177 -3.32 -8.01 -17.61
N ASP A 178 -4.53 -7.78 -17.08
CA ASP A 178 -5.65 -7.21 -17.81
C ASP A 178 -5.48 -5.70 -18.05
N LEU A 179 -4.63 -5.02 -17.26
CA LEU A 179 -4.36 -3.59 -17.39
C LEU A 179 -3.51 -3.30 -18.63
N LYS A 180 -4.17 -2.87 -19.72
CA LYS A 180 -3.54 -2.62 -21.02
C LYS A 180 -2.79 -1.30 -21.12
N LYS A 181 -2.90 -0.42 -20.12
CA LYS A 181 -2.19 0.87 -20.09
C LYS A 181 -1.05 0.92 -19.08
N LEU A 182 -0.96 -0.07 -18.19
CA LEU A 182 0.00 -0.06 -17.10
C LEU A 182 1.40 -0.30 -17.68
N SER A 183 2.23 0.74 -17.67
CA SER A 183 3.54 0.76 -18.29
C SER A 183 4.69 0.88 -17.29
N HIS A 184 4.41 1.38 -16.09
CA HIS A 184 5.40 1.58 -15.04
C HIS A 184 4.99 0.86 -13.75
N ILE A 185 5.83 -0.07 -13.29
CA ILE A 185 5.61 -0.81 -12.04
C ILE A 185 6.89 -0.79 -11.18
N ASP A 186 6.78 -0.28 -9.96
CA ASP A 186 7.83 -0.34 -8.94
C ASP A 186 7.46 -1.33 -7.83
N LEU A 187 8.25 -2.40 -7.69
CA LEU A 187 8.14 -3.43 -6.66
C LEU A 187 9.43 -3.55 -5.83
N CYS A 188 10.31 -2.57 -5.89
CA CYS A 188 11.59 -2.57 -5.19
C CYS A 188 11.40 -2.80 -3.68
N MET A 189 12.33 -3.51 -3.03
CA MET A 189 12.35 -3.75 -1.58
C MET A 189 11.07 -4.44 -1.04
N ASN A 190 10.73 -5.58 -1.63
CA ASN A 190 9.62 -6.45 -1.23
C ASN A 190 10.11 -7.89 -0.95
N GLN A 191 9.26 -8.91 -1.09
CA GLN A 191 9.55 -10.32 -0.76
C GLN A 191 9.27 -11.26 -1.93
N PHE A 192 9.34 -10.78 -3.17
CA PHE A 192 9.12 -11.63 -4.36
C PHE A 192 10.25 -12.67 -4.49
N THR A 193 9.90 -13.94 -4.60
CA THR A 193 10.85 -15.05 -4.82
C THR A 193 10.98 -15.44 -6.29
N ALA A 194 9.96 -15.12 -7.07
CA ALA A 194 9.91 -15.27 -8.52
C ALA A 194 9.16 -14.08 -9.12
N ILE A 195 9.31 -13.89 -10.43
CA ILE A 195 8.60 -12.85 -11.15
C ILE A 195 7.15 -13.32 -11.36
N PRO A 196 6.13 -12.58 -10.89
CA PRO A 196 4.74 -12.96 -11.06
C PRO A 196 4.37 -13.12 -12.55
N SER A 197 3.66 -14.20 -12.88
CA SER A 197 3.20 -14.47 -14.24
C SER A 197 2.34 -13.34 -14.82
N ALA A 198 1.68 -12.57 -13.94
CA ALA A 198 0.96 -11.35 -14.29
C ALA A 198 1.84 -10.37 -15.08
N LEU A 199 3.09 -10.18 -14.68
CA LEU A 199 4.02 -9.20 -15.26
C LEU A 199 4.57 -9.66 -16.61
N LEU A 200 4.81 -10.96 -16.77
CA LEU A 200 5.34 -11.54 -18.01
C LEU A 200 4.38 -11.32 -19.20
N ASN A 201 3.07 -11.34 -18.93
CA ASN A 201 2.02 -11.23 -19.95
C ASN A 201 1.48 -9.80 -20.15
N MET A 202 2.07 -8.79 -19.53
CA MET A 202 1.63 -7.40 -19.70
C MET A 202 2.08 -6.83 -21.05
N PRO A 203 1.18 -6.35 -21.92
CA PRO A 203 1.56 -5.91 -23.27
C PRO A 203 2.26 -4.54 -23.29
N SER A 204 1.96 -3.68 -22.32
CA SER A 204 2.38 -2.27 -22.33
C SER A 204 3.42 -1.94 -21.26
N LEU A 205 3.96 -2.95 -20.56
CA LEU A 205 4.94 -2.75 -19.50
C LEU A 205 6.29 -2.36 -20.10
N GLU A 206 6.71 -1.13 -19.82
CA GLU A 206 7.95 -0.54 -20.33
C GLU A 206 9.04 -0.51 -19.27
N TRP A 207 8.65 -0.25 -18.01
CA TRP A 207 9.56 -0.09 -16.88
C TRP A 207 9.13 -0.97 -15.70
N LEU A 208 10.07 -1.75 -15.19
CA LEU A 208 9.88 -2.62 -14.03
C LEU A 208 11.08 -2.50 -13.09
N ASP A 209 10.85 -2.20 -11.81
CA ASP A 209 11.87 -2.33 -10.77
C ASP A 209 11.46 -3.40 -9.77
N MET A 210 12.29 -4.41 -9.61
CA MET A 210 12.17 -5.48 -8.62
C MET A 210 13.45 -5.63 -7.80
N GLY A 211 14.24 -4.57 -7.66
CA GLY A 211 15.45 -4.58 -6.85
C GLY A 211 15.17 -4.87 -5.37
N GLY A 212 16.13 -5.42 -4.64
CA GLY A 212 16.00 -5.70 -3.20
C GLY A 212 14.88 -6.69 -2.85
N ASN A 213 14.64 -7.68 -3.72
CA ASN A 213 13.69 -8.77 -3.49
C ASN A 213 14.45 -10.08 -3.16
N LYS A 214 13.78 -11.22 -3.31
CA LYS A 214 14.33 -12.56 -3.05
C LYS A 214 14.30 -13.43 -4.31
N LEU A 215 14.38 -12.81 -5.49
CA LEU A 215 14.34 -13.53 -6.76
C LEU A 215 15.51 -14.52 -6.84
N GLN A 216 15.21 -15.78 -7.13
CA GLN A 216 16.21 -16.85 -7.26
C GLN A 216 16.60 -17.08 -8.73
N GLU A 217 15.63 -16.99 -9.63
CA GLU A 217 15.80 -17.26 -11.05
C GLU A 217 15.12 -16.15 -11.88
N LEU A 218 15.64 -15.94 -13.10
CA LEU A 218 15.04 -15.08 -14.10
C LEU A 218 14.51 -15.95 -15.26
N PRO A 219 13.28 -15.71 -15.75
CA PRO A 219 12.80 -16.36 -16.96
C PRO A 219 13.56 -15.88 -18.20
N ASP A 220 13.77 -16.81 -19.14
CA ASP A 220 14.55 -16.61 -20.38
C ASP A 220 14.04 -15.46 -21.30
N ALA A 221 12.81 -14.98 -21.08
CA ALA A 221 12.09 -14.09 -22.00
C ALA A 221 11.99 -12.62 -21.51
N ILE A 222 12.88 -12.15 -20.65
CA ILE A 222 12.83 -10.76 -20.14
C ILE A 222 13.70 -9.82 -20.98
N ASP A 223 13.07 -9.13 -21.94
CA ASP A 223 13.70 -8.11 -22.79
C ASP A 223 13.26 -6.66 -22.46
N ARG A 224 12.78 -6.39 -21.23
CA ARG A 224 12.22 -5.08 -20.83
C ARG A 224 13.24 -4.22 -20.06
N PHE A 225 12.97 -2.92 -19.87
CA PHE A 225 13.80 -2.11 -18.97
C PHE A 225 13.53 -2.55 -17.54
N VAL A 226 14.39 -3.44 -17.03
CA VAL A 226 14.19 -4.07 -15.72
C VAL A 226 15.40 -3.87 -14.80
N ASN A 227 15.11 -3.50 -13.55
CA ASN A 227 16.09 -3.44 -12.47
C ASN A 227 15.88 -4.62 -11.49
N PHE A 228 16.88 -5.51 -11.40
CA PHE A 228 16.88 -6.68 -10.50
C PHE A 228 18.00 -6.65 -9.45
N ARG A 229 18.62 -5.48 -9.20
CA ARG A 229 19.74 -5.36 -8.24
C ARG A 229 19.36 -5.88 -6.85
N ASP A 230 20.35 -6.31 -6.06
CA ASP A 230 20.16 -6.76 -4.67
C ASP A 230 19.19 -7.95 -4.50
N ASN A 231 19.11 -8.82 -5.52
CA ASN A 231 18.42 -10.12 -5.45
C ASN A 231 19.44 -11.27 -5.35
N PRO A 232 19.12 -12.38 -4.67
CA PRO A 232 19.96 -13.57 -4.59
C PRO A 232 19.83 -14.44 -5.85
N LEU A 233 20.14 -13.88 -7.02
CA LEU A 233 20.09 -14.62 -8.29
C LEU A 233 21.26 -15.60 -8.37
N GLU A 234 20.96 -16.90 -8.51
CA GLU A 234 21.97 -17.93 -8.73
C GLU A 234 22.17 -18.12 -10.24
N LEU A 235 23.42 -17.96 -10.71
CA LEU A 235 23.77 -18.23 -12.11
C LEU A 235 24.36 -19.64 -12.18
N GLU A 236 23.55 -20.64 -12.59
CA GLU A 236 24.09 -21.96 -12.92
C GLU A 236 24.88 -21.88 -14.22
N VAL A 237 26.19 -21.66 -14.11
CA VAL A 237 27.11 -21.83 -15.24
C VAL A 237 27.47 -23.31 -15.31
N THR A 238 26.74 -24.08 -16.10
CA THR A 238 27.15 -25.44 -16.45
C THR A 238 28.22 -25.37 -17.53
N LEU A 239 29.47 -25.59 -17.15
CA LEU A 239 30.55 -25.80 -18.12
C LEU A 239 30.32 -27.16 -18.83
N PRO A 240 30.55 -27.25 -20.15
CA PRO A 240 30.47 -28.53 -20.85
C PRO A 240 31.44 -29.54 -20.22
N PRO A 241 31.07 -30.84 -20.17
CA PRO A 241 31.91 -31.87 -19.58
C PRO A 241 33.25 -31.94 -20.33
N CYS A 242 34.34 -31.83 -19.56
CA CYS A 242 35.70 -31.86 -20.05
C CYS A 242 36.06 -33.30 -20.49
N GLU A 243 36.36 -33.52 -21.77
CA GLU A 243 36.74 -34.84 -22.28
C GLU A 243 38.24 -35.17 -22.10
N ASN A 244 39.07 -34.21 -21.69
CA ASN A 244 40.53 -34.38 -21.59
C ASN A 244 41.11 -33.78 -20.30
N THR A 245 41.97 -34.53 -19.61
CA THR A 245 42.63 -34.12 -18.36
C THR A 245 43.59 -32.93 -18.49
N ASP A 246 43.93 -32.52 -19.72
CA ASP A 246 44.82 -31.37 -19.99
C ASP A 246 44.03 -30.04 -20.14
N GLU A 247 42.70 -30.08 -20.11
CA GLU A 247 41.82 -28.90 -20.25
C GLU A 247 41.29 -28.37 -18.91
N GLU A 248 41.47 -29.08 -17.79
CA GLU A 248 41.06 -28.62 -16.45
C GLU A 248 41.80 -27.34 -16.03
N GLU A 249 43.11 -27.23 -16.29
CA GLU A 249 43.90 -26.02 -16.03
C GLU A 249 43.49 -24.85 -16.96
N GLN A 250 42.96 -25.13 -18.16
CA GLN A 250 42.47 -24.10 -19.07
C GLN A 250 41.08 -23.58 -18.66
N GLN A 251 40.21 -24.45 -18.12
CA GLN A 251 38.87 -24.06 -17.66
C GLN A 251 38.89 -23.05 -16.48
N GLU A 252 39.84 -23.17 -15.55
CA GLU A 252 40.00 -22.17 -14.49
C GLU A 252 40.44 -20.79 -15.03
N MET A 253 41.22 -20.79 -16.11
CA MET A 253 41.68 -19.58 -16.79
C MET A 253 40.55 -18.89 -17.56
N PHE A 254 39.63 -19.65 -18.17
CA PHE A 254 38.45 -19.11 -18.84
C PHE A 254 37.44 -18.49 -17.88
N GLY A 255 37.28 -19.01 -16.66
CA GLY A 255 36.35 -18.43 -15.69
C GLY A 255 36.72 -17.00 -15.29
N ILE A 256 38.02 -16.74 -15.09
CA ILE A 256 38.54 -15.41 -14.72
C ILE A 256 38.52 -14.47 -15.92
N ASP A 257 38.94 -14.92 -17.11
CA ASP A 257 38.92 -14.11 -18.33
C ASP A 257 37.49 -13.80 -18.79
N PHE A 258 36.56 -14.75 -18.65
CA PHE A 258 35.14 -14.55 -18.93
C PHE A 258 34.51 -13.55 -17.94
N MET A 259 34.82 -13.66 -16.64
CA MET A 259 34.38 -12.68 -15.64
C MET A 259 34.97 -11.29 -15.94
N HIS A 260 36.24 -11.21 -16.35
CA HIS A 260 36.85 -9.95 -16.78
C HIS A 260 36.17 -9.36 -18.01
N VAL A 261 35.88 -10.16 -19.04
CA VAL A 261 35.18 -9.71 -20.25
C VAL A 261 33.73 -9.29 -19.92
N TYR A 262 33.03 -10.03 -19.07
CA TYR A 262 31.67 -9.70 -18.64
C TYR A 262 31.63 -8.39 -17.83
N ILE A 263 32.57 -8.21 -16.90
CA ILE A 263 32.72 -6.95 -16.14
C ILE A 263 33.03 -5.79 -17.10
N GLN A 264 33.91 -5.99 -18.09
CA GLN A 264 34.26 -4.98 -19.10
C GLN A 264 33.09 -4.63 -20.03
N GLU A 265 32.30 -5.60 -20.48
CA GLU A 265 31.08 -5.42 -21.28
C GLU A 265 30.00 -4.66 -20.48
N SER A 266 29.82 -5.04 -19.21
CA SER A 266 28.88 -4.40 -18.30
C SER A 266 29.25 -2.93 -18.04
N LEU A 267 30.54 -2.65 -17.78
CA LEU A 267 31.07 -1.29 -17.58
C LEU A 267 31.01 -0.44 -18.86
N LYS A 268 31.22 -1.03 -20.04
CA LYS A 268 31.02 -0.36 -21.34
C LYS A 268 29.56 0.03 -21.56
N LYS A 269 28.59 -0.84 -21.20
CA LYS A 269 27.16 -0.53 -21.28
C LYS A 269 26.70 0.53 -20.29
N THR A 270 27.43 0.77 -19.20
CA THR A 270 27.14 1.83 -18.20
C THR A 270 27.87 3.15 -18.46
N GLY A 271 28.69 3.27 -19.50
CA GLY A 271 29.30 4.55 -19.92
C GLY A 271 30.33 5.14 -18.94
N MET A 272 30.95 4.33 -18.07
CA MET A 272 32.07 4.80 -17.25
C MET A 272 33.41 4.55 -17.95
N ALA A 273 34.07 5.64 -18.36
CA ALA A 273 35.38 5.61 -18.99
C ALA A 273 36.51 5.38 -17.96
N PHE A 274 37.37 4.41 -18.27
CA PHE A 274 38.76 4.15 -17.85
C PHE A 274 39.34 4.85 -16.60
N LEU A 275 39.81 4.02 -15.67
CA LEU A 275 41.10 4.17 -15.00
C LEU A 275 41.71 2.76 -14.84
N SER A 276 42.74 2.48 -15.64
CA SER A 276 43.51 1.25 -15.63
C SER A 276 44.29 1.13 -14.31
N VAL A 277 44.04 0.10 -13.52
CA VAL A 277 45.01 -0.38 -12.53
C VAL A 277 45.58 -1.68 -13.08
N LEU A 278 46.80 -1.59 -13.62
CA LEU A 278 47.65 -2.72 -13.93
C LEU A 278 48.00 -3.42 -12.61
N ILE A 279 47.54 -4.65 -12.42
CA ILE A 279 48.12 -5.56 -11.43
C ILE A 279 48.82 -6.65 -12.24
N SER A 280 50.15 -6.59 -12.27
CA SER A 280 50.99 -7.68 -12.77
C SER A 280 50.96 -8.84 -11.77
N PRO A 281 50.91 -10.11 -12.21
CA PRO A 281 51.02 -11.23 -11.30
C PRO A 281 52.47 -11.34 -10.83
N GLN A 282 52.73 -11.07 -9.55
CA GLN A 282 53.96 -11.52 -8.92
C GLN A 282 53.75 -12.97 -8.48
N TYR A 283 54.27 -13.90 -9.28
CA TYR A 283 54.75 -15.18 -8.78
C TYR A 283 55.93 -14.91 -7.83
N SER A 284 55.85 -15.46 -6.62
CA SER A 284 57.04 -15.74 -5.81
C SER A 284 56.92 -17.16 -5.26
N GLU A 285 57.66 -18.07 -5.88
CA GLU A 285 58.16 -19.26 -5.20
C GLU A 285 59.16 -18.87 -4.08
N GLU A 286 59.35 -19.82 -3.18
CA GLU A 286 60.45 -20.02 -2.23
C GLU A 286 60.25 -19.67 -0.74
N ASP A 287 60.52 -20.72 0.05
CA ASP A 287 61.06 -20.81 1.41
C ASP A 287 60.14 -20.73 2.64
N LYS A 288 59.57 -21.89 3.02
CA LYS A 288 60.16 -22.79 4.05
C LYS A 288 59.34 -24.05 4.31
#